data_AF-A0A1B0BPM8-F1
#
_entry.id   AF-A0A1B0BPM8-F1
#
_cell.length_a   1.000
_cell.length_b   1.000
_cell.length_c   1.000
_cell.angle_alpha   90.00
_cell.angle_beta   90.00
_cell.angle_gamma   90.00
#
_symmetry.space_group_name_H-M   'P 1'
#
loop_
_entity.id
_entity.type
_entity.pdbx_description
1 polymer ?
#
loop_
_entity_poly.entity_id
_entity_poly.type
_entity_poly.pdbx_seq_one_letter_code
_entity_poly.pdbx_strand_id
1 'polypeptide(L)'
;MGEVTRGGVLFPGTDHIDQWNKIIEQLGTPSASFMQRLQPTVRNYVENRPRYSGYSFDRLFPDVLFPSDNNEQSRRKAAEA
;
A
#
# COMPACT_ATOMS: atom_id res chain seq x y z
N MET A 1 3.86 -8.06 -1.27
CA MET A 1 4.73 -7.81 -0.09
C MET A 1 4.01 -6.99 0.99
N GLY A 2 3.41 -5.83 0.69
CA GLY A 2 2.75 -5.01 1.73
C GLY A 2 1.65 -5.70 2.55
N GLU A 3 0.87 -6.59 1.94
CA GLU A 3 -0.14 -7.40 2.67
C GLU A 3 0.49 -8.39 3.67
N VAL A 4 1.66 -8.95 3.35
CA VAL A 4 2.39 -9.87 4.23
C VAL A 4 2.97 -9.12 5.42
N THR A 5 3.47 -7.90 5.20
CA THR A 5 3.99 -7.02 6.26
C THR A 5 2.88 -6.55 7.21
N ARG A 6 1.66 -6.32 6.69
CA ARG A 6 0.56 -5.76 7.49
C ARG A 6 -0.39 -6.83 8.05
N GLY A 7 -0.26 -8.08 7.61
CA GLY A 7 -1.13 -9.20 8.00
C GLY A 7 -2.54 -9.15 7.41
N GLY A 8 -2.75 -8.41 6.32
CA GLY A 8 -4.05 -8.24 5.66
C GLY A 8 -3.98 -7.42 4.38
N VAL A 9 -5.02 -7.52 3.54
CA VAL A 9 -5.11 -6.87 2.21
C VAL A 9 -4.86 -5.37 2.34
N LEU A 10 -3.88 -4.86 1.59
CA LEU A 10 -3.42 -3.47 1.72
C LEU A 10 -4.48 -2.44 1.25
N PHE A 11 -5.28 -2.82 0.26
CA PHE A 11 -6.35 -1.99 -0.31
C PHE A 11 -7.61 -2.84 -0.47
N PRO A 12 -8.41 -3.05 0.60
CA PRO A 12 -9.62 -3.86 0.53
C PRO A 12 -10.73 -3.04 -0.14
N GLY A 13 -10.83 -3.18 -1.47
CA GLY A 13 -11.88 -2.55 -2.27
C GLY A 13 -13.07 -3.48 -2.49
N THR A 14 -14.29 -2.97 -2.38
CA THR A 14 -15.52 -3.74 -2.69
C THR A 14 -15.80 -3.85 -4.20
N ASP A 15 -15.24 -2.94 -4.99
CA ASP A 15 -15.38 -2.83 -6.43
C ASP A 15 -14.23 -1.96 -7.00
N HIS A 16 -14.19 -1.78 -8.33
CA HIS A 16 -13.09 -1.03 -8.98
C HIS A 16 -13.02 0.45 -8.56
N ILE A 17 -14.15 1.06 -8.24
CA ILE A 17 -14.20 2.44 -7.78
C ILE A 17 -13.70 2.55 -6.35
N ASP A 18 -14.21 1.71 -5.46
CA ASP A 18 -13.78 1.69 -4.06
C ASP A 18 -12.28 1.35 -3.97
N GLN A 19 -11.82 0.36 -4.73
CA GLN A 19 -10.40 0.00 -4.78
C GLN A 19 -9.52 1.17 -5.19
N TRP A 20 -9.92 1.94 -6.20
CA TRP A 20 -9.20 3.15 -6.60
C TRP A 20 -9.12 4.16 -5.47
N ASN A 21 -10.24 4.43 -4.77
CA ASN A 21 -10.26 5.35 -3.63
C ASN A 21 -9.31 4.89 -2.52
N LYS A 22 -9.34 3.61 -2.14
CA LYS A 22 -8.43 3.05 -1.12
C LYS A 22 -6.96 3.24 -1.49
N ILE A 23 -6.62 3.11 -2.77
CA ILE A 23 -5.25 3.28 -3.26
C ILE A 23 -4.82 4.75 -3.14
N ILE A 24 -5.60 5.69 -3.67
CA ILE A 24 -5.20 7.11 -3.70
C ILE A 24 -5.25 7.77 -2.31
N GLU A 25 -6.13 7.31 -1.42
CA GLU A 25 -6.17 7.79 -0.03
C GLU A 25 -4.88 7.45 0.74
N GLN A 26 -4.27 6.31 0.42
CA GLN A 26 -3.07 5.82 1.08
C GLN A 26 -1.79 6.30 0.39
N LEU A 27 -1.72 6.22 -0.95
CA LEU A 27 -0.52 6.50 -1.74
C LEU A 27 -0.50 7.91 -2.35
N GLY A 28 -1.63 8.62 -2.30
CA GLY A 28 -1.79 9.93 -2.90
C GLY A 28 -2.34 9.88 -4.33
N THR A 29 -2.75 11.05 -4.81
CA THR A 29 -3.25 11.20 -6.18
C THR A 29 -2.09 11.14 -7.18
N PRO A 30 -2.18 10.30 -8.23
CA PRO A 30 -1.13 10.17 -9.23
C PRO A 30 -0.83 11.46 -10.00
N SER A 31 0.35 11.50 -10.63
CA SER A 31 0.77 12.63 -11.46
C SER A 31 -0.08 12.80 -12.72
N ALA A 32 -0.07 14.00 -13.29
CA ALA A 32 -0.78 14.30 -14.54
C ALA A 32 -0.33 13.39 -15.71
N SER A 33 0.97 13.04 -15.79
CA SER A 33 1.48 12.14 -16.83
C SER A 33 0.91 10.72 -16.73
N PHE A 34 0.62 10.25 -15.51
CA PHE A 34 -0.11 9.00 -15.32
C PHE A 34 -1.57 9.13 -15.76
N MET A 35 -2.26 10.21 -15.37
CA MET A 35 -3.66 10.44 -15.74
C MET A 35 -3.88 10.50 -17.25
N GLN A 36 -2.91 11.04 -18.00
CA GLN A 36 -2.94 11.11 -19.46
C GLN A 36 -2.97 9.74 -20.16
N ARG A 37 -2.55 8.67 -19.46
CA ARG A 37 -2.55 7.30 -19.99
C ARG A 37 -3.89 6.58 -19.78
N LEU A 38 -4.81 7.17 -19.01
CA LEU A 38 -6.11 6.59 -18.72
C LEU A 38 -7.09 6.82 -19.87
N GLN A 39 -8.06 5.92 -20.02
CA GLN A 39 -9.18 6.14 -20.95
C GLN A 39 -9.96 7.40 -20.56
N PRO A 40 -10.50 8.18 -21.52
CA PRO A 40 -11.12 9.47 -21.24
C PRO A 40 -12.20 9.45 -20.16
N THR A 41 -13.05 8.42 -20.14
CA THR A 41 -14.12 8.27 -19.14
C THR A 41 -13.56 8.03 -17.73
N VAL A 42 -12.56 7.16 -17.62
CA VAL A 42 -11.88 6.86 -16.34
C VAL A 42 -11.11 8.08 -15.87
N ARG A 43 -10.42 8.75 -16.78
CA ARG A 43 -9.67 9.96 -16.49
C ARG A 43 -10.57 11.06 -15.93
N ASN A 44 -11.69 11.36 -16.59
CA ASN A 44 -12.65 12.35 -16.11
C ASN A 44 -13.16 11.98 -14.71
N TYR A 45 -13.47 10.71 -14.48
CA TYR A 45 -13.89 10.24 -13.16
C TYR A 45 -12.83 10.53 -12.09
N VAL A 46 -11.57 10.17 -12.37
CA VAL A 46 -10.44 10.29 -11.44
C VAL A 46 -10.03 11.75 -11.20
N GLU A 47 -10.01 12.59 -12.25
CA GLU A 47 -9.63 14.01 -12.14
C GLU A 47 -10.66 14.83 -11.35
N ASN A 48 -11.92 14.38 -11.27
CA ASN A 48 -12.97 15.01 -10.45
C ASN A 48 -12.99 14.53 -8.98
N ARG A 49 -12.04 13.68 -8.56
CA ARG A 49 -11.94 13.25 -7.16
C ARG A 49 -11.07 14.22 -6.34
N PRO A 50 -11.28 14.28 -5.01
CA PRO A 50 -10.38 15.01 -4.11
C PRO A 50 -8.92 14.59 -4.32
N ARG A 51 -8.01 15.56 -4.27
CA ARG A 51 -6.57 15.28 -4.30
C ARG A 51 -6.09 14.86 -2.92
N TYR A 52 -5.35 13.75 -2.87
CA TYR A 52 -4.75 13.22 -1.66
C TYR A 52 -3.22 13.34 -1.76
N SER A 53 -2.58 13.74 -0.66
CA SER A 53 -1.11 13.76 -0.57
C SER A 53 -0.52 12.36 -0.39
N GLY A 54 -1.31 11.41 0.10
CA GLY A 54 -0.83 10.09 0.55
C GLY A 54 -0.11 10.16 1.90
N TYR A 55 0.26 8.99 2.41
CA TYR A 55 1.09 8.83 3.60
C TYR A 55 2.50 8.38 3.21
N SER A 56 3.48 8.71 4.06
CA SER A 56 4.85 8.20 3.90
C SER A 56 4.89 6.67 4.11
N PHE A 57 5.89 6.02 3.51
CA PHE A 57 6.07 4.58 3.66
C PHE A 57 6.28 4.16 5.12
N ASP A 58 7.00 4.95 5.92
CA ASP A 58 7.18 4.71 7.36
C ASP A 58 5.86 4.68 8.13
N ARG A 59 4.87 5.48 7.69
CA ARG A 59 3.55 5.48 8.30
C ARG A 59 2.69 4.31 7.81
N LEU A 60 2.83 3.93 6.54
CA LEU A 60 2.10 2.80 5.96
C LEU A 60 2.61 1.46 6.46
N PHE A 61 3.93 1.38 6.71
CA PHE A 61 4.66 0.20 7.13
C PHE A 61 5.65 0.57 8.27
N PRO A 62 5.14 0.82 9.49
CA PRO A 62 6.02 1.15 10.61
C PRO A 62 6.94 -0.03 10.98
N ASP A 63 8.14 0.28 11.47
CA ASP A 63 9.19 -0.70 11.80
C ASP A 63 8.73 -1.81 12.76
N VAL A 64 7.74 -1.54 13.61
CA VAL A 64 7.13 -2.53 14.52
C VAL A 64 6.50 -3.72 13.77
N LEU A 65 6.13 -3.54 12.50
CA LEU A 65 5.59 -4.61 11.66
C LEU A 65 6.68 -5.55 11.12
N PHE A 66 7.95 -5.16 11.25
CA PHE A 66 9.07 -5.95 10.82
C PHE A 66 9.73 -6.62 12.03
N PRO A 67 10.12 -7.90 11.92
CA PRO A 67 10.87 -8.55 12.97
C PRO A 67 12.18 -7.78 13.18
N SER A 68 12.42 -7.29 14.40
CA SER A 68 13.71 -6.72 14.77
C SER A 68 14.75 -7.82 14.66
N ASP A 69 15.72 -7.64 13.77
CA ASP A 69 16.83 -8.58 13.57
C ASP A 69 17.71 -8.59 14.84
N ASN A 70 17.30 -9.38 15.83
CA ASN A 70 18.16 -9.78 16.94
C ASN A 70 18.07 -11.30 17.17
N ASN A 71 17.77 -12.04 16.09
CA ASN A 71 17.41 -13.44 16.16
C ASN A 71 18.60 -14.38 16.00
N GLU A 72 19.65 -14.17 16.81
CA GLU A 72 20.63 -15.22 17.11
C GLU A 72 19.99 -16.43 17.84
N GLN A 73 18.78 -16.27 18.40
CA GLN A 73 18.10 -17.30 19.19
C GLN A 73 17.41 -18.39 18.35
N SER A 74 16.84 -18.08 17.17
CA SER A 74 16.14 -19.05 16.31
C SER A 74 17.09 -19.95 15.54
N ARG A 75 18.33 -19.49 15.28
CA ARG A 75 19.36 -20.33 14.66
C ARG A 75 19.81 -21.47 15.58
N ARG A 76 19.79 -21.28 16.90
CA ARG A 76 20.25 -22.28 17.88
C ARG A 76 19.26 -23.43 18.07
N LYS A 77 17.95 -23.22 17.88
CA LYS A 77 16.94 -24.29 18.02
C LYS A 77 16.80 -25.22 16.81
N ALA A 78 17.34 -24.85 15.64
CA ALA A 78 17.31 -25.69 14.44
C ALA A 78 18.49 -26.66 14.34
N ALA A 79 19.50 -26.55 15.21
CA ALA A 79 20.70 -27.39 15.21
C ALA A 79 20.67 -28.52 16.27
N GLU A 80 19.63 -28.58 17.11
CA GLU A 80 19.43 -29.59 18.16
C GLU A 80 18.22 -30.51 17.90
N ALA A 81 17.70 -30.57 16.67
CA ALA A 81 16.62 -31.48 16.27
C ALA A 81 17.05 -32.46 15.17
#